data_AF-A0A6N8GRB8-F1
#
_entry.id   AF-A0A6N8GRB8-F1
#
_cell.length_a   1.000
_cell.length_b   1.000
_cell.length_c   1.000
_cell.angle_alpha   90.00
_cell.angle_beta   90.00
_cell.angle_gamma   90.00
#
_symmetry.space_group_name_H-M   'P 1'
#
loop_
_entity.id
_entity.type
_entity.pdbx_description
1 polymer ?
#
loop_
_entity_poly.entity_id
_entity_poly.type
_entity_poly.pdbx_seq_one_letter_code
_entity_poly.pdbx_strand_id
1 'polypeptide(L)'
;MNSTEGSDGSGVALLVTGATVVSVVSSVLTDLRIVAATALVLAGLLLVVLLVRTTLRALRPGAAGRRVRHRPVELARRAGAEDMRAAWMHRQLGLLPPQQRAADAAFVAARLAEAPRADWDPARLRLHGRALWSVRDAAGRTPLHQEVEARLDRVAAMISDLTDDEFDTHHGQRDDRYLFHADPEVRAAYLAGGSAAVEAIMGAISAARAQARADAAAQAAADSLAQERNAALRALRELHRHTGSRDAHAAWEEQARRIGS
;
A
#
# COMPACT_ATOMS: atom_id res chain seq x y z
N MET A 1 96.42 56.36 3.10
CA MET A 1 96.59 54.89 3.17
C MET A 1 96.17 54.44 4.57
N ASN A 2 95.29 53.43 4.62
CA ASN A 2 94.76 52.66 5.76
C ASN A 2 93.91 53.44 6.77
N SER A 3 92.59 53.27 6.95
CA SER A 3 91.70 52.09 6.83
C SER A 3 92.19 50.86 7.58
N THR A 4 91.75 50.76 8.83
CA THR A 4 91.39 49.54 9.57
C THR A 4 90.31 50.00 10.57
N GLU A 5 89.04 49.62 10.40
CA GLU A 5 88.47 48.35 10.91
C GLU A 5 88.66 48.24 12.42
N GLY A 6 87.65 48.05 13.25
CA GLY A 6 86.22 47.82 13.07
C GLY A 6 85.59 47.74 14.46
N SER A 7 84.27 47.56 14.52
CA SER A 7 83.47 47.04 15.67
C SER A 7 82.08 47.69 15.84
N ASP A 8 81.53 48.43 14.87
CA ASP A 8 80.17 48.99 15.03
C ASP A 8 79.05 48.21 14.31
N GLY A 9 79.40 47.19 13.51
CA GLY A 9 78.43 46.40 12.74
C GLY A 9 77.83 45.18 13.46
N SER A 10 78.53 44.60 14.45
CA SER A 10 78.10 43.32 15.04
C SER A 10 77.01 43.49 16.12
N GLY A 11 77.06 44.58 16.91
CA GLY A 11 76.08 44.84 17.96
C GLY A 11 74.69 45.19 17.42
N VAL A 12 74.61 45.96 16.33
CA VAL A 12 73.33 46.35 15.70
C VAL A 12 72.70 45.16 14.98
N ALA A 13 73.50 44.33 14.29
CA ALA A 13 73.00 43.13 13.64
C ALA A 13 72.41 42.11 14.64
N LEU A 14 73.05 41.95 15.81
CA LEU A 14 72.64 41.00 16.85
C LEU A 14 71.37 41.45 17.61
N LEU A 15 71.18 42.77 17.77
CA LEU A 15 69.95 43.33 18.34
C LEU A 15 68.75 43.22 17.38
N VAL A 16 68.97 43.45 16.07
CA VAL A 16 67.90 43.34 15.06
C VAL A 16 67.49 41.88 14.85
N THR A 17 68.44 40.94 14.84
CA THR A 17 68.11 39.50 14.77
C THR A 17 67.48 38.99 16.07
N GLY A 18 67.94 39.43 17.25
CA GLY A 18 67.30 39.11 18.52
C GLY A 18 65.86 39.62 18.61
N ALA A 19 65.61 40.86 18.19
CA ALA A 19 64.27 41.46 18.23
C ALA A 19 63.29 40.79 17.26
N THR A 20 63.75 40.41 16.06
CA THR A 20 62.91 39.68 15.09
C THR A 20 62.59 38.27 15.54
N VAL A 21 63.56 37.54 16.12
CA VAL A 21 63.32 36.20 16.67
C VAL A 21 62.36 36.26 17.85
N VAL A 22 62.52 37.21 18.78
CA VAL A 22 61.60 37.39 19.92
C VAL A 22 60.20 37.79 19.44
N SER A 23 60.09 38.64 18.41
CA SER A 23 58.81 39.04 17.82
C SER A 23 58.11 37.85 17.14
N VAL A 24 58.84 37.05 16.36
CA VAL A 24 58.30 35.85 15.70
C VAL A 24 57.88 34.79 16.73
N VAL A 25 58.72 34.54 17.75
CA VAL A 25 58.40 33.59 18.83
C VAL A 25 57.19 34.07 19.64
N SER A 26 57.09 35.38 19.91
CA SER A 26 55.94 35.98 20.59
C SER A 26 54.66 35.88 19.74
N SER A 27 54.75 36.09 18.42
CA SER A 27 53.61 35.93 17.50
C SER A 27 53.13 34.48 17.47
N VAL A 28 54.04 33.52 17.31
CA VAL A 28 53.71 32.09 17.26
C VAL A 28 53.09 31.62 18.59
N LEU A 29 53.60 32.09 19.74
CA LEU A 29 53.02 31.79 21.05
C LEU A 29 51.63 32.40 21.24
N THR A 30 51.38 33.58 20.65
CA THR A 30 50.07 34.23 20.71
C THR A 30 49.06 33.48 19.85
N ASP A 31 49.46 33.08 18.65
CA ASP A 31 48.63 32.25 17.76
C ASP A 31 48.34 30.87 18.37
N LEU A 32 49.33 30.23 19.01
CA LEU A 32 49.12 28.94 19.68
C LEU A 32 48.13 29.07 20.85
N ARG A 33 48.19 30.18 21.60
CA ARG A 33 47.25 30.46 22.70
C ARG A 33 45.84 30.72 22.18
N ILE A 34 45.70 31.42 21.06
CA ILE A 34 44.39 31.66 20.41
C ILE A 34 43.81 30.33 19.89
N VAL A 35 44.63 29.49 19.27
CA VAL A 35 44.20 28.15 18.80
C VAL A 35 43.81 27.25 19.98
N ALA A 36 44.60 27.24 21.05
CA ALA A 36 44.27 26.46 22.25
C ALA A 36 42.98 26.96 22.94
N ALA A 37 42.80 28.28 23.03
CA ALA A 37 41.60 28.89 23.62
C ALA A 37 40.34 28.60 22.78
N THR A 38 40.44 28.72 21.45
CA THR A 38 39.32 28.39 20.54
C THR A 38 38.98 26.91 20.55
N ALA A 39 39.98 26.01 20.61
CA ALA A 39 39.76 24.58 20.78
C ALA A 39 39.06 24.24 22.10
N LEU A 40 39.44 24.90 23.21
CA LEU A 40 38.79 24.75 24.51
C LEU A 40 37.33 25.24 24.50
N VAL A 41 37.08 26.39 23.85
CA VAL A 41 35.72 26.92 23.68
C VAL A 41 34.87 25.98 22.84
N LEU A 42 35.39 25.44 21.74
CA LEU A 42 34.70 24.46 20.90
C LEU A 42 34.43 23.15 21.66
N ALA A 43 35.40 22.65 22.42
CA ALA A 43 35.22 21.46 23.25
C ALA A 43 34.17 21.68 24.35
N GLY A 44 34.16 22.87 24.98
CA GLY A 44 33.15 23.27 25.94
C GLY A 44 31.76 23.38 25.31
N LEU A 45 31.64 23.99 24.13
CA LEU A 45 30.40 24.04 23.36
C LEU A 45 29.89 22.65 22.98
N LEU A 46 30.78 21.75 22.56
CA LEU A 46 30.44 20.39 22.18
C LEU A 46 29.98 19.58 23.40
N LEU A 47 30.63 19.78 24.55
CA LEU A 47 30.20 19.23 25.83
C LEU A 47 28.82 19.74 26.22
N VAL A 48 28.55 21.04 26.11
CA VAL A 48 27.24 21.65 26.39
C VAL A 48 26.18 21.10 25.44
N VAL A 49 26.46 20.99 24.15
CA VAL A 49 25.54 20.40 23.17
C VAL A 49 25.25 18.93 23.49
N LEU A 50 26.27 18.15 23.87
CA LEU A 50 26.09 16.77 24.32
C LEU A 50 25.24 16.71 25.60
N LEU A 51 25.53 17.57 26.58
CA LEU A 51 24.80 17.63 27.84
C LEU A 51 23.33 17.99 27.60
N VAL A 52 23.07 19.05 26.82
CA VAL A 52 21.71 19.45 26.39
C VAL A 52 21.01 18.32 25.62
N ARG A 53 21.71 17.61 24.73
CA ARG A 53 21.11 16.50 23.98
C ARG A 53 20.80 15.29 24.87
N THR A 54 21.62 15.03 25.89
CA THR A 54 21.38 13.96 26.87
C THR A 54 20.27 14.32 27.86
N THR A 55 20.22 15.57 28.34
CA THR A 55 19.14 16.04 29.22
C THR A 55 17.83 16.16 28.47
N LEU A 56 17.80 16.59 27.20
CA LEU A 56 16.60 16.55 26.34
C LEU A 56 16.14 15.10 26.05
N ARG A 57 17.05 14.13 26.00
CA ARG A 57 16.69 12.70 25.90
C ARG A 57 16.15 12.15 27.22
N ALA A 58 16.68 12.59 28.36
CA ALA A 58 16.25 12.17 29.69
C ALA A 58 14.94 12.86 30.14
N LEU A 59 14.70 14.09 29.69
CA LEU A 59 13.49 14.88 29.97
C LEU A 59 12.35 14.57 28.99
N ARG A 60 12.58 13.82 27.91
CA ARG A 60 11.50 13.24 27.10
C ARG A 60 10.88 12.09 27.90
N PRO A 61 9.64 12.22 28.41
CA PRO A 61 8.97 11.12 29.05
C PRO A 61 8.74 10.03 28.00
N GLY A 62 9.49 8.94 28.12
CA GLY A 62 9.10 7.60 27.69
C GLY A 62 8.57 7.41 26.27
N ALA A 63 9.31 7.77 25.21
CA ALA A 63 9.01 7.20 23.89
C ALA A 63 9.17 5.65 23.89
N ALA A 64 10.08 5.12 24.71
CA ALA A 64 10.29 3.68 24.87
C ALA A 64 9.19 3.02 25.73
N GLY A 65 8.84 3.58 26.89
CA GLY A 65 7.77 3.06 27.75
C GLY A 65 6.38 3.16 27.11
N ARG A 66 6.12 4.25 26.37
CA ARG A 66 4.88 4.46 25.61
C ARG A 66 4.77 3.48 24.44
N ARG A 67 5.86 3.19 23.71
CA ARG A 67 5.88 2.13 22.67
C ARG A 67 5.65 0.73 23.23
N VAL A 68 6.24 0.40 24.39
CA VAL A 68 6.06 -0.90 25.05
C VAL A 68 4.62 -1.08 25.53
N ARG A 69 3.98 -0.01 26.04
CA ARG A 69 2.57 -0.03 26.46
C ARG A 69 1.58 0.07 25.30
N HIS A 70 1.94 0.68 24.17
CA HIS A 70 1.09 0.72 22.97
C HIS A 70 1.08 -0.58 22.16
N ARG A 71 2.17 -1.37 22.20
CA ARG A 71 2.22 -2.66 21.51
C ARG A 71 1.08 -3.62 21.88
N PRO A 72 0.73 -3.87 23.16
CA PRO A 72 -0.41 -4.74 23.50
C PRO A 72 -1.75 -4.16 23.03
N VAL A 73 -1.92 -2.84 23.07
CA VAL A 73 -3.14 -2.14 22.60
C VAL A 73 -3.30 -2.29 21.07
N GLU A 74 -2.23 -2.11 20.30
CA GLU A 74 -2.24 -2.30 18.86
C GLU A 74 -2.48 -3.76 18.46
N LEU A 75 -1.87 -4.71 19.18
CA LEU A 75 -2.09 -6.13 18.98
C LEU A 75 -3.53 -6.52 19.27
N ALA A 76 -4.11 -6.02 20.37
CA ALA A 76 -5.52 -6.24 20.70
C ALA A 76 -6.44 -5.69 19.60
N ARG A 77 -6.18 -4.47 19.11
CA ARG A 77 -6.94 -3.90 17.99
C ARG A 77 -6.88 -4.76 16.73
N ARG A 78 -5.69 -5.25 16.37
CA ARG A 78 -5.53 -6.15 15.22
C ARG A 78 -6.24 -7.49 15.43
N ALA A 79 -6.17 -8.05 16.64
CA ALA A 79 -6.85 -9.29 16.98
C ALA A 79 -8.37 -9.16 16.87
N GLY A 80 -8.96 -8.07 17.39
CA GLY A 80 -10.40 -7.83 17.28
C GLY A 80 -10.86 -7.66 15.83
N ALA A 81 -10.05 -6.97 15.02
CA ALA A 81 -10.34 -6.85 13.59
C ALA A 81 -10.25 -8.20 12.85
N GLU A 82 -9.23 -8.99 13.17
CA GLU A 82 -9.00 -10.30 12.55
C GLU A 82 -10.06 -11.33 12.95
N ASP A 83 -10.48 -11.38 14.23
CA ASP A 83 -11.54 -12.30 14.68
C ASP A 83 -12.87 -12.01 13.98
N MET A 84 -13.21 -10.73 13.86
CA MET A 84 -14.42 -10.29 13.16
C MET A 84 -14.40 -10.73 11.69
N ARG A 85 -13.27 -10.51 11.02
CA ARG A 85 -13.09 -10.88 9.62
C ARG A 85 -13.09 -12.39 9.43
N ALA A 86 -12.42 -13.14 10.29
CA ALA A 86 -12.38 -14.60 10.24
C ALA A 86 -13.78 -15.20 10.48
N ALA A 87 -14.55 -14.64 11.42
CA ALA A 87 -15.92 -15.06 11.67
C ALA A 87 -16.84 -14.79 10.47
N TRP A 88 -16.70 -13.63 9.83
CA TRP A 88 -17.41 -13.32 8.59
C TRP A 88 -17.04 -14.29 7.46
N MET A 89 -15.75 -14.56 7.25
CA MET A 89 -15.28 -15.55 6.27
C MET A 89 -15.85 -16.93 6.53
N HIS A 90 -15.86 -17.37 7.79
CA HIS A 90 -16.44 -18.65 8.17
C HIS A 90 -17.95 -18.71 7.89
N ARG A 91 -18.68 -17.63 8.17
CA ARG A 91 -20.12 -17.54 7.86
C ARG A 91 -20.39 -17.68 6.37
N GLN A 92 -19.68 -16.92 5.54
CA GLN A 92 -19.96 -16.85 4.10
C GLN A 92 -19.42 -18.07 3.34
N LEU A 93 -18.21 -18.52 3.68
CA LEU A 93 -17.53 -19.62 3.00
C LEU A 93 -17.89 -20.99 3.58
N GLY A 94 -18.43 -21.06 4.80
CA GLY A 94 -18.69 -22.30 5.53
C GLY A 94 -17.39 -22.94 6.04
N LEU A 95 -17.29 -24.26 5.92
CA LEU A 95 -16.10 -25.01 6.37
C LEU A 95 -14.84 -24.54 5.62
N LEU A 96 -13.92 -23.95 6.38
CA LEU A 96 -12.67 -23.39 5.87
C LEU A 96 -11.60 -24.50 5.80
N PRO A 97 -10.93 -24.68 4.65
CA PRO A 97 -9.87 -25.67 4.51
C PRO A 97 -8.61 -25.28 5.33
N PRO A 98 -7.74 -26.26 5.65
CA PRO A 98 -6.47 -25.97 6.28
C PRO A 98 -5.56 -25.11 5.38
N GLN A 99 -4.73 -24.28 6.02
CA GLN A 99 -3.79 -23.37 5.35
C GLN A 99 -2.59 -24.15 4.76
N GLN A 100 -2.26 -23.87 3.50
CA GLN A 100 -1.15 -24.46 2.75
C GLN A 100 0.14 -23.64 2.98
N ARG A 101 0.92 -24.02 3.98
CA ARG A 101 2.12 -23.28 4.39
C ARG A 101 3.31 -23.37 3.43
N ALA A 102 3.28 -24.25 2.44
CA ALA A 102 4.39 -24.48 1.51
C ALA A 102 4.18 -23.87 0.12
N ALA A 103 3.06 -23.19 -0.13
CA ALA A 103 2.79 -22.56 -1.42
C ALA A 103 3.76 -21.39 -1.69
N ASP A 104 4.25 -21.31 -2.92
CA ASP A 104 5.08 -20.23 -3.43
C ASP A 104 4.25 -19.12 -4.09
N ALA A 105 4.90 -18.02 -4.48
CA ALA A 105 4.21 -16.88 -5.09
C ALA A 105 3.54 -17.22 -6.42
N ALA A 106 4.12 -18.14 -7.21
CA ALA A 106 3.54 -18.58 -8.48
C ALA A 106 2.22 -19.34 -8.26
N PHE A 107 2.17 -20.20 -7.24
CA PHE A 107 0.96 -20.90 -6.86
C PHE A 107 -0.13 -19.94 -6.36
N VAL A 108 0.23 -18.94 -5.55
CA VAL A 108 -0.71 -17.89 -5.10
C VAL A 108 -1.25 -17.10 -6.30
N ALA A 109 -0.37 -16.68 -7.22
CA ALA A 109 -0.76 -15.96 -8.42
C ALA A 109 -1.72 -16.78 -9.31
N ALA A 110 -1.46 -18.07 -9.48
CA ALA A 110 -2.34 -18.96 -10.23
C ALA A 110 -3.75 -19.04 -9.61
N ARG A 111 -3.87 -18.96 -8.28
CA ARG A 111 -5.18 -18.91 -7.60
C ARG A 111 -5.89 -17.58 -7.77
N LEU A 112 -5.17 -16.47 -7.88
CA LEU A 112 -5.74 -15.14 -8.11
C LEU A 112 -6.15 -14.89 -9.57
N ALA A 113 -5.57 -15.64 -10.52
CA ALA A 113 -5.78 -15.46 -11.95
C ALA A 113 -7.25 -15.62 -12.37
N GLU A 114 -8.02 -16.49 -11.70
CA GLU A 114 -9.46 -16.57 -11.91
C GLU A 114 -10.17 -15.46 -11.12
N ALA A 115 -10.85 -14.54 -11.80
CA ALA A 115 -11.63 -13.48 -11.18
C ALA A 115 -13.08 -13.91 -10.91
N PRO A 116 -13.67 -13.58 -9.74
CA PRO A 116 -15.07 -13.84 -9.46
C PRO A 116 -15.95 -12.99 -10.37
N ARG A 117 -17.02 -13.60 -10.89
CA ARG A 117 -17.94 -12.97 -11.83
C ARG A 117 -19.34 -12.89 -11.23
N ALA A 118 -20.11 -11.89 -11.65
CA ALA A 118 -21.46 -11.64 -11.15
C ALA A 118 -22.46 -12.76 -11.51
N ASP A 119 -22.18 -13.54 -12.56
CA ASP A 119 -23.02 -14.68 -12.99
C ASP A 119 -22.74 -15.97 -12.20
N TRP A 120 -21.79 -15.96 -11.25
CA TRP A 120 -21.48 -17.14 -10.45
C TRP A 120 -22.52 -17.39 -9.38
N ASP A 121 -22.92 -18.65 -9.24
CA ASP A 121 -23.74 -19.07 -8.12
C ASP A 121 -22.95 -19.03 -6.78
N PRO A 122 -23.67 -19.02 -5.64
CA PRO A 122 -23.03 -19.01 -4.33
C PRO A 122 -22.10 -20.21 -4.07
N ALA A 123 -22.36 -21.38 -4.69
CA ALA A 123 -21.54 -22.57 -4.46
C ALA A 123 -20.15 -22.43 -5.10
N ARG A 124 -20.08 -21.91 -6.33
CA ARG A 124 -18.84 -21.61 -7.04
C ARG A 124 -18.06 -20.51 -6.34
N LEU A 125 -18.72 -19.45 -5.87
CA LEU A 125 -18.09 -18.40 -5.08
C LEU A 125 -17.46 -18.96 -3.80
N ARG A 126 -18.19 -19.83 -3.07
CA ARG A 126 -17.66 -20.50 -1.88
C ARG A 126 -16.45 -21.38 -2.19
N LEU A 127 -16.48 -22.15 -3.28
CA LEU A 127 -15.35 -22.98 -3.69
C LEU A 127 -14.11 -22.13 -3.97
N HIS A 128 -14.26 -21.05 -4.72
CA HIS A 128 -13.17 -20.13 -5.03
C HIS A 128 -12.64 -19.43 -3.77
N GLY A 129 -13.54 -18.93 -2.92
CA GLY A 129 -13.18 -18.30 -1.64
C GLY A 129 -12.42 -19.26 -0.71
N ARG A 130 -12.83 -20.53 -0.61
CA ARG A 130 -12.09 -21.56 0.16
C ARG A 130 -10.70 -21.84 -0.43
N ALA A 131 -10.57 -21.85 -1.76
CA ALA A 131 -9.28 -22.01 -2.41
C ALA A 131 -8.33 -20.85 -2.09
N LEU A 132 -8.82 -19.60 -2.16
CA LEU A 132 -8.08 -18.41 -1.75
C LEU A 132 -7.73 -18.43 -0.26
N TRP A 133 -8.70 -18.82 0.58
CA TRP A 133 -8.48 -18.96 2.01
C TRP A 133 -7.32 -19.90 2.29
N SER A 134 -7.26 -21.06 1.62
CA SER A 134 -6.20 -22.05 1.84
C SER A 134 -4.78 -21.56 1.55
N VAL A 135 -4.61 -20.48 0.77
CA VAL A 135 -3.30 -19.92 0.44
C VAL A 135 -2.99 -18.62 1.17
N ARG A 136 -3.89 -18.16 2.04
CA ARG A 136 -3.79 -16.88 2.76
C ARG A 136 -2.50 -16.74 3.57
N ASP A 137 -2.15 -17.76 4.34
CA ASP A 137 -0.92 -17.76 5.17
C ASP A 137 0.35 -17.71 4.29
N ALA A 138 0.35 -18.45 3.17
CA ALA A 138 1.45 -18.42 2.23
C ALA A 138 1.57 -17.05 1.56
N ALA A 139 0.44 -16.46 1.18
CA ALA A 139 0.37 -15.13 0.59
C ALA A 139 0.91 -14.06 1.53
N GLY A 140 0.74 -14.20 2.86
CA GLY A 140 1.29 -13.30 3.88
C GLY A 140 2.81 -13.12 3.85
N ARG A 141 3.55 -13.99 3.15
CA ARG A 141 5.00 -13.88 2.94
C ARG A 141 5.37 -13.38 1.55
N THR A 142 4.38 -12.97 0.76
CA THR A 142 4.52 -12.51 -0.62
C THR A 142 3.91 -11.12 -0.79
N PRO A 143 4.26 -10.38 -1.86
CA PRO A 143 3.59 -9.12 -2.18
C PRO A 143 2.08 -9.25 -2.48
N LEU A 144 1.60 -10.48 -2.74
CA LEU A 144 0.21 -10.75 -3.13
C LEU A 144 -0.76 -10.83 -1.95
N HIS A 145 -0.29 -10.69 -0.71
CA HIS A 145 -1.13 -10.81 0.49
C HIS A 145 -2.37 -9.91 0.41
N GLN A 146 -2.17 -8.62 0.14
CA GLN A 146 -3.26 -7.65 0.09
C GLN A 146 -4.28 -7.95 -1.02
N GLU A 147 -3.82 -8.53 -2.13
CA GLU A 147 -4.71 -8.90 -3.23
C GLU A 147 -5.55 -10.15 -2.88
N VAL A 148 -4.96 -11.13 -2.20
CA VAL A 148 -5.71 -12.27 -1.64
C VAL A 148 -6.76 -11.80 -0.63
N GLU A 149 -6.37 -10.92 0.29
CA GLU A 149 -7.28 -10.34 1.29
C GLU A 149 -8.44 -9.59 0.62
N ALA A 150 -8.16 -8.68 -0.30
CA ALA A 150 -9.18 -7.93 -1.03
C ALA A 150 -10.09 -8.85 -1.86
N ARG A 151 -9.53 -9.92 -2.44
CA ARG A 151 -10.30 -10.88 -3.21
C ARG A 151 -11.23 -11.72 -2.32
N LEU A 152 -10.75 -12.15 -1.15
CA LEU A 152 -11.56 -12.83 -0.16
C LEU A 152 -12.73 -11.95 0.28
N ASP A 153 -12.48 -10.68 0.59
CA ASP A 153 -13.53 -9.74 1.00
C ASP A 153 -14.56 -9.54 -0.11
N ARG A 154 -14.11 -9.42 -1.37
CA ARG A 154 -15.00 -9.33 -2.53
C ARG A 154 -15.89 -10.57 -2.68
N VAL A 155 -15.31 -11.76 -2.57
CA VAL A 155 -16.06 -13.03 -2.71
C VAL A 155 -17.08 -13.17 -1.58
N ALA A 156 -16.67 -12.92 -0.34
CA ALA A 156 -17.57 -12.97 0.81
C ALA A 156 -18.70 -11.94 0.71
N ALA A 157 -18.40 -10.73 0.22
CA ALA A 157 -19.38 -9.69 -0.05
C ALA A 157 -20.40 -10.10 -1.12
N MET A 158 -19.94 -10.70 -2.23
CA MET A 158 -20.83 -11.21 -3.28
C MET A 158 -21.75 -12.33 -2.77
N ILE A 159 -21.24 -13.23 -1.92
CA ILE A 159 -22.07 -14.28 -1.31
C ILE A 159 -23.12 -13.67 -0.38
N SER A 160 -22.72 -12.72 0.47
CA SER A 160 -23.63 -12.04 1.39
C SER A 160 -24.75 -11.33 0.66
N ASP A 161 -24.45 -10.64 -0.45
CA ASP A 161 -25.46 -9.98 -1.28
C ASP A 161 -26.43 -10.95 -1.94
N LEU A 162 -25.95 -12.13 -2.39
CA LEU A 162 -26.78 -13.15 -3.04
C LEU A 162 -27.64 -13.97 -2.07
N THR A 163 -27.29 -13.99 -0.78
CA THR A 163 -27.93 -14.87 0.21
C THR A 163 -28.67 -14.14 1.31
N ASP A 164 -28.58 -12.80 1.36
CA ASP A 164 -29.07 -11.94 2.45
C ASP A 164 -28.67 -12.45 3.85
N ASP A 165 -27.56 -13.18 3.92
CA ASP A 165 -27.10 -13.80 5.15
C ASP A 165 -26.27 -12.80 5.96
N GLU A 166 -26.97 -12.08 6.84
CA GLU A 166 -26.37 -11.08 7.72
C GLU A 166 -25.47 -11.73 8.78
N PHE A 167 -24.30 -11.13 8.99
CA PHE A 167 -23.34 -11.61 9.97
C PHE A 167 -23.59 -10.97 11.35
N ASP A 168 -23.88 -11.81 12.35
CA ASP A 168 -23.95 -11.39 13.74
C ASP A 168 -22.56 -11.18 14.33
N THR A 169 -22.26 -9.92 14.64
CA THR A 169 -20.98 -9.43 15.17
C THR A 169 -20.52 -10.12 16.46
N HIS A 170 -21.44 -10.70 17.25
CA HIS A 170 -21.07 -11.47 18.44
C HIS A 170 -20.23 -12.71 18.10
N HIS A 171 -20.42 -13.30 16.91
CA HIS A 171 -19.60 -14.44 16.46
C HIS A 171 -18.14 -14.06 16.20
N GLY A 172 -17.84 -12.77 16.02
CA GLY A 172 -16.50 -12.23 15.85
C GLY A 172 -15.80 -11.81 17.14
N GLN A 173 -16.46 -11.92 18.31
CA GLN A 173 -15.88 -11.59 19.61
C GLN A 173 -15.63 -12.87 20.40
N ARG A 174 -14.50 -13.54 20.13
CA ARG A 174 -14.23 -14.89 20.66
C ARG A 174 -12.98 -15.00 21.51
N ASP A 175 -12.12 -13.99 21.48
CA ASP A 175 -10.82 -14.08 22.14
C ASP A 175 -10.90 -13.60 23.60
N ASP A 176 -11.26 -14.53 24.48
CA ASP A 176 -11.49 -14.30 25.91
C ASP A 176 -10.32 -13.60 26.62
N ARG A 177 -9.08 -13.86 26.18
CA ARG A 177 -7.89 -13.20 26.75
C ARG A 177 -7.88 -11.68 26.51
N TYR A 178 -8.55 -11.18 25.47
CA TYR A 178 -8.73 -9.74 25.25
C TYR A 178 -10.04 -9.22 25.85
N LEU A 179 -11.12 -10.00 25.83
CA LEU A 179 -12.41 -9.61 26.42
C LEU A 179 -12.34 -9.46 27.94
N PHE A 180 -11.58 -10.31 28.62
CA PHE A 180 -11.41 -10.32 30.07
C PHE A 180 -10.03 -9.81 30.51
N HIS A 181 -9.31 -9.13 29.62
CA HIS A 181 -7.97 -8.61 29.93
C HIS A 181 -8.02 -7.64 31.11
N ALA A 182 -7.06 -7.70 32.04
CA ALA A 182 -7.06 -6.85 33.25
C ALA A 182 -7.01 -5.34 32.93
N ASP A 183 -6.18 -4.95 31.95
CA ASP A 183 -6.07 -3.57 31.47
C ASP A 183 -7.30 -3.17 30.61
N PRO A 184 -8.11 -2.16 31.03
CA PRO A 184 -9.27 -1.70 30.27
C PRO A 184 -8.92 -1.10 28.90
N GLU A 185 -7.73 -0.51 28.72
CA GLU A 185 -7.32 0.06 27.43
C GLU A 185 -7.14 -1.03 26.37
N VAL A 186 -6.64 -2.19 26.77
CA VAL A 186 -6.45 -3.36 25.90
C VAL A 186 -7.82 -3.94 25.50
N ARG A 187 -8.77 -4.05 26.44
CA ARG A 187 -10.14 -4.49 26.15
C ARG A 187 -10.83 -3.55 25.17
N ALA A 188 -10.77 -2.24 25.44
CA ALA A 188 -11.37 -1.23 24.59
C ALA A 188 -10.77 -1.24 23.17
N ALA A 189 -9.46 -1.46 23.06
CA ALA A 189 -8.80 -1.55 21.77
C ALA A 189 -9.21 -2.77 20.95
N TYR A 190 -9.40 -3.94 21.58
CA TYR A 190 -9.94 -5.13 20.93
C TYR A 190 -11.33 -4.87 20.36
N LEU A 191 -12.25 -4.34 21.18
CA LEU A 191 -13.61 -4.02 20.75
C LEU A 191 -13.62 -2.98 19.62
N ALA A 192 -12.81 -1.92 19.74
CA ALA A 192 -12.67 -0.91 18.69
C ALA A 192 -12.12 -1.49 17.38
N GLY A 193 -11.19 -2.44 17.45
CA GLY A 193 -10.69 -3.18 16.29
C GLY A 193 -11.80 -3.98 15.61
N GLY A 194 -12.62 -4.69 16.40
CA GLY A 194 -13.79 -5.41 15.91
C GLY A 194 -14.79 -4.48 15.23
N SER A 195 -15.14 -3.34 15.85
CA SER A 195 -16.04 -2.34 15.25
C SER A 195 -15.52 -1.79 13.93
N ALA A 196 -14.23 -1.45 13.85
CA ALA A 196 -13.61 -0.98 12.61
C ALA A 196 -13.65 -2.05 11.51
N ALA A 197 -13.51 -3.33 11.86
CA ALA A 197 -13.65 -4.42 10.90
C ALA A 197 -15.10 -4.58 10.41
N VAL A 198 -16.10 -4.42 11.27
CA VAL A 198 -17.52 -4.43 10.85
C VAL A 198 -17.79 -3.32 9.83
N GLU A 199 -17.30 -2.10 10.08
CA GLU A 199 -17.42 -0.99 9.13
C GLU A 199 -16.77 -1.33 7.77
N ALA A 200 -15.58 -1.91 7.79
CA ALA A 200 -14.89 -2.34 6.57
C ALA A 200 -15.67 -3.43 5.81
N ILE A 201 -16.25 -4.40 6.51
CA ILE A 201 -17.08 -5.46 5.94
C ILE A 201 -18.31 -4.87 5.25
N MET A 202 -19.04 -3.98 5.92
CA MET A 202 -20.21 -3.31 5.35
C MET A 202 -19.84 -2.45 4.14
N GLY A 203 -18.66 -1.81 4.18
CA GLY A 203 -18.08 -1.11 3.05
C GLY A 203 -17.82 -2.04 1.85
N ALA A 204 -17.23 -3.22 2.09
CA ALA A 204 -16.97 -4.22 1.04
C ALA A 204 -18.27 -4.74 0.41
N ILE A 205 -19.31 -5.01 1.20
CA ILE A 205 -20.64 -5.41 0.71
C ILE A 205 -21.24 -4.31 -0.18
N SER A 206 -21.19 -3.07 0.28
CA SER A 206 -21.71 -1.92 -0.48
C SER A 206 -20.94 -1.71 -1.79
N ALA A 207 -19.62 -1.88 -1.78
CA ALA A 207 -18.77 -1.80 -2.97
C ALA A 207 -19.07 -2.94 -3.96
N ALA A 208 -19.25 -4.18 -3.49
CA ALA A 208 -19.61 -5.31 -4.33
C ALA A 208 -20.96 -5.09 -5.02
N ARG A 209 -21.96 -4.59 -4.28
CA ARG A 209 -23.27 -4.19 -4.84
C ARG A 209 -23.15 -3.12 -5.92
N ALA A 210 -22.34 -2.09 -5.67
CA ALA A 210 -22.11 -1.02 -6.64
C ALA A 210 -21.46 -1.55 -7.93
N GLN A 211 -20.45 -2.41 -7.79
CA GLN A 211 -19.80 -3.04 -8.93
C GLN A 211 -20.76 -3.95 -9.72
N ALA A 212 -21.56 -4.77 -9.04
CA ALA A 212 -22.53 -5.64 -9.70
C ALA A 212 -23.55 -4.84 -10.53
N ARG A 213 -24.01 -3.68 -10.04
CA ARG A 213 -24.88 -2.78 -10.80
C ARG A 213 -24.18 -2.19 -12.02
N ALA A 214 -22.91 -1.80 -11.89
CA ALA A 214 -22.12 -1.27 -12.99
C ALA A 214 -21.89 -2.34 -14.08
N ASP A 215 -21.57 -3.57 -13.68
CA ASP A 215 -21.37 -4.71 -14.60
C ASP A 215 -22.66 -5.05 -15.35
N ALA A 216 -23.81 -5.07 -14.65
CA ALA A 216 -25.12 -5.28 -15.26
C ALA A 216 -25.47 -4.18 -16.27
N ALA A 217 -25.19 -2.92 -15.95
CA ALA A 217 -25.42 -1.80 -16.86
C ALA A 217 -24.53 -1.88 -18.10
N ALA A 218 -23.25 -2.25 -17.94
CA ALA A 218 -22.32 -2.44 -19.05
C ALA A 218 -22.76 -3.58 -19.97
N GLN A 219 -23.24 -4.69 -19.40
CA GLN A 219 -23.77 -5.82 -20.18
C GLN A 219 -25.02 -5.42 -20.97
N ALA A 220 -25.98 -4.74 -20.35
CA ALA A 220 -27.18 -4.26 -21.03
C ALA A 220 -26.85 -3.30 -22.18
N ALA A 221 -25.86 -2.42 -22.00
CA ALA A 221 -25.38 -1.53 -23.05
C ALA A 221 -24.73 -2.30 -24.22
N ALA A 222 -23.91 -3.32 -23.91
CA ALA A 222 -23.30 -4.18 -24.92
C ALA A 222 -24.36 -4.96 -25.72
N ASP A 223 -25.39 -5.46 -25.05
CA ASP A 223 -26.48 -6.19 -25.70
C ASP A 223 -27.32 -5.27 -26.61
N SER A 224 -27.60 -4.04 -26.17
CA SER A 224 -28.28 -3.02 -26.99
C SER A 224 -27.47 -2.70 -28.26
N LEU A 225 -26.17 -2.47 -28.11
CA LEU A 225 -25.29 -2.18 -29.25
C LEU A 225 -25.19 -3.36 -30.23
N ALA A 226 -25.18 -4.60 -29.71
CA ALA A 226 -25.22 -5.79 -30.55
C ALA A 226 -26.54 -5.90 -31.34
N GLN A 227 -27.67 -5.56 -30.72
CA GLN A 227 -28.98 -5.54 -31.38
C GLN A 227 -29.05 -4.47 -32.48
N GLU A 228 -28.58 -3.25 -32.20
CA GLU A 228 -28.51 -2.17 -33.19
C GLU A 228 -27.64 -2.54 -34.38
N ARG A 229 -26.43 -3.08 -34.12
CA ARG A 229 -25.53 -3.58 -35.17
C ARG A 229 -26.21 -4.64 -36.03
N ASN A 230 -26.88 -5.61 -35.41
CA ASN A 230 -27.56 -6.68 -36.14
C ASN A 230 -28.79 -6.17 -36.91
N ALA A 231 -29.48 -5.13 -36.43
CA ALA A 231 -30.56 -4.47 -37.16
C ALA A 231 -30.02 -3.71 -38.38
N ALA A 232 -28.95 -2.94 -38.22
CA ALA A 232 -28.29 -2.24 -39.33
C ALA A 232 -27.78 -3.20 -40.42
N LEU A 233 -27.13 -4.30 -40.03
CA LEU A 233 -26.70 -5.33 -40.97
C LEU A 233 -27.87 -5.99 -41.70
N ARG A 234 -29.00 -6.22 -41.03
CA ARG A 234 -30.22 -6.73 -41.69
C ARG A 234 -30.77 -5.72 -42.69
N ALA A 235 -30.85 -4.43 -42.33
CA ALA A 235 -31.29 -3.37 -43.23
C ALA A 235 -30.41 -3.25 -44.48
N LEU A 236 -29.08 -3.33 -44.32
CA LEU A 236 -28.13 -3.33 -45.44
C LEU A 236 -28.33 -4.53 -46.38
N ARG A 237 -28.56 -5.72 -45.84
CA ARG A 237 -28.84 -6.93 -46.65
C ARG A 237 -30.16 -6.83 -47.41
N GLU A 238 -31.19 -6.24 -46.80
CA GLU A 238 -32.48 -6.01 -47.47
C GLU A 238 -32.32 -5.02 -48.63
N LEU A 239 -31.62 -3.90 -48.39
CA LEU A 239 -31.35 -2.89 -49.41
C LEU A 239 -30.57 -3.48 -50.59
N HIS A 240 -29.51 -4.25 -50.31
CA HIS A 240 -28.71 -4.90 -51.34
C HIS A 240 -29.52 -5.93 -52.16
N ARG A 241 -30.40 -6.71 -51.50
CA ARG A 241 -31.31 -7.64 -52.20
C ARG A 241 -32.25 -6.89 -53.14
N HIS A 242 -32.84 -5.78 -52.69
CA HIS A 242 -33.74 -4.97 -53.51
C HIS A 242 -33.05 -4.31 -54.70
N THR A 243 -31.87 -3.72 -54.51
CA THR A 243 -31.11 -3.10 -55.62
C THR A 243 -30.64 -4.15 -56.62
N GLY A 244 -30.07 -5.27 -56.16
CA GLY A 244 -29.65 -6.36 -57.04
C GLY A 244 -30.80 -6.95 -57.86
N SER A 245 -31.99 -7.11 -57.26
CA SER A 245 -33.18 -7.56 -57.98
C SER A 245 -33.67 -6.54 -59.02
N ARG A 246 -33.61 -5.24 -58.70
CA ARG A 246 -34.02 -4.17 -59.63
C ARG A 246 -33.07 -4.08 -60.82
N ASP A 247 -31.76 -4.13 -60.57
CA ASP A 247 -30.73 -4.06 -61.60
C ASP A 247 -30.78 -5.31 -62.51
N ALA A 248 -31.02 -6.49 -61.93
CA ALA A 248 -31.21 -7.72 -62.70
C ALA A 248 -32.46 -7.66 -63.59
N HIS A 249 -33.57 -7.08 -63.11
CA HIS A 249 -34.79 -6.93 -63.89
C HIS A 249 -34.60 -5.95 -65.06
N ALA A 250 -33.97 -4.80 -64.80
CA ALA A 250 -33.65 -3.81 -65.83
C ALA A 250 -32.73 -4.38 -66.93
N ALA A 251 -31.72 -5.17 -66.55
CA ALA A 251 -30.85 -5.86 -67.51
C ALA A 251 -31.62 -6.87 -68.38
N TRP A 252 -32.60 -7.56 -67.79
CA TRP A 252 -33.43 -8.53 -68.50
C TRP A 252 -34.38 -7.86 -69.51
N GLU A 253 -35.00 -6.74 -69.13
CA GLU A 253 -35.85 -5.94 -70.03
C GLU A 253 -35.07 -5.36 -71.23
N GLU A 254 -33.84 -4.91 -70.99
CA GLU A 254 -32.97 -4.39 -72.06
C GLU A 254 -32.58 -5.51 -73.05
N GLN A 255 -32.28 -6.72 -72.55
CA GLN A 255 -31.98 -7.88 -73.37
C GLN A 255 -33.21 -8.32 -74.18
N ALA A 256 -34.40 -8.32 -73.58
CA ALA A 256 -35.65 -8.66 -74.26
C ALA A 256 -35.95 -7.69 -75.42
N ARG A 257 -35.70 -6.38 -75.23
CA ARG A 257 -35.83 -5.38 -76.30
C ARG A 257 -34.90 -5.64 -77.49
N ARG A 258 -33.68 -6.12 -77.26
CA ARG A 258 -32.71 -6.44 -78.33
C ARG A 258 -33.06 -7.69 -79.14
N ILE A 259 -33.79 -8.63 -78.56
CA ILE A 259 -34.19 -9.88 -79.24
C ILE A 259 -35.49 -9.69 -80.05
N GLY A 260 -36.34 -8.75 -79.63
CA GLY A 260 -37.60 -8.41 -80.31
C GLY A 260 -37.49 -7.41 -81.47
N SER A 261 -36.30 -6.87 -81.74
CA SER A 261 -35.99 -5.97 -82.87
C SER A 261 -35.22 -6.72 -83.96
#